data_AF-A0A6N7S855-F1
#
_entry.id   AF-A0A6N7S855-F1
#
_cell.length_a   1.000
_cell.length_b   1.000
_cell.length_c   1.000
_cell.angle_alpha   90.00
_cell.angle_beta   90.00
_cell.angle_gamma   90.00
#
_symmetry.space_group_name_H-M   'P 1'
#
loop_
_entity.id
_entity.type
_entity.pdbx_description
1 polymer ?
#
loop_
_entity_poly.entity_id
_entity_poly.type
_entity_poly.pdbx_seq_one_letter_code
_entity_poly.pdbx_strand_id
1 'polypeptide(L)'
;MRHVDLTQLPRDKRNYIAWNQAAGFQIPFIYDHLRGEMTILQANKGKHGEAILEIEFENRIIHSVPASSVKNCILGRILQTRSFDFVTAIGQQFQDERRHYQIVGQRRGVLKSNPQATQREVEILCFLCGAKTWMAEERVLPPKNCACRRC
;
A
#
# COMPACT_ATOMS: atom_id res chain seq x y z
N MET A 1 -4.74 -12.46 7.93
CA MET A 1 -4.33 -12.24 9.35
C MET A 1 -3.14 -11.29 9.32
N ARG A 2 -3.08 -10.32 10.24
CA ARG A 2 -2.01 -9.32 10.29
C ARG A 2 -1.36 -9.33 11.66
N HIS A 3 -0.06 -9.58 11.70
CA HIS A 3 0.70 -9.72 12.94
C HIS A 3 2.18 -9.37 12.73
N VAL A 4 2.81 -8.85 13.77
CA VAL A 4 4.25 -8.62 13.84
C VAL A 4 4.72 -9.16 15.18
N ASP A 5 5.76 -9.99 15.17
CA ASP A 5 6.36 -10.51 16.39
C ASP A 5 7.41 -9.52 16.93
N LEU A 6 7.10 -8.94 18.09
CA LEU A 6 7.93 -7.95 18.78
C LEU A 6 8.47 -8.49 20.10
N THR A 7 8.37 -9.80 20.33
CA THR A 7 8.75 -10.43 21.61
C THR A 7 10.25 -10.37 21.87
N GLN A 8 11.05 -10.45 20.81
CA GLN A 8 12.51 -10.40 20.88
C GLN A 8 13.07 -8.99 21.04
N LEU A 9 12.25 -7.94 20.88
CA LEU A 9 12.75 -6.57 20.95
C LEU A 9 13.09 -6.16 22.38
N PRO A 10 14.16 -5.36 22.57
CA PRO A 10 14.55 -4.86 23.88
C PRO A 10 13.43 -4.01 24.48
N ARG A 11 13.27 -4.09 25.80
CA ARG A 11 12.25 -3.36 26.55
C ARG A 11 12.84 -2.53 27.66
N ASP A 12 12.21 -1.39 27.94
CA ASP A 12 12.56 -0.54 29.06
C ASP A 12 11.97 -1.06 30.38
N LYS A 13 12.27 -0.36 31.49
CA LYS A 13 11.76 -0.68 32.83
C LYS A 13 10.23 -0.61 32.95
N ARG A 14 9.57 0.09 32.03
CA ARG A 14 8.10 0.25 31.95
C ARG A 14 7.49 -0.74 30.96
N ASN A 15 8.28 -1.71 30.48
CA ASN A 15 7.89 -2.74 29.52
C ASN A 15 7.50 -2.20 28.13
N TYR A 16 7.91 -0.97 27.78
CA TYR A 16 7.80 -0.45 26.42
C TYR A 16 8.99 -0.89 25.57
N ILE A 17 8.79 -0.98 24.25
CA ILE A 17 9.87 -1.30 23.32
C ILE A 17 10.90 -0.15 23.34
N ALA A 18 12.14 -0.49 23.66
CA ALA A 18 13.29 0.41 23.63
C ALA A 18 13.82 0.52 22.19
N TRP A 19 13.10 1.24 21.32
CA TRP A 19 13.40 1.31 19.88
C TRP A 19 14.85 1.73 19.58
N ASN A 20 15.43 2.62 20.38
CA ASN A 20 16.82 3.05 20.26
C ASN A 20 17.87 1.95 20.46
N GLN A 21 17.47 0.79 21.01
CA GLN A 21 18.31 -0.40 21.18
C GLN A 21 17.93 -1.52 20.20
N ALA A 22 16.93 -1.31 19.35
CA ALA A 22 16.39 -2.32 18.46
C ALA A 22 17.15 -2.46 17.14
N ALA A 23 18.22 -1.68 16.93
CA ALA A 23 19.07 -1.81 15.74
C ALA A 23 19.71 -3.22 15.68
N GLY A 24 19.67 -3.85 14.51
CA GLY A 24 20.12 -5.22 14.25
C GLY A 24 19.07 -6.30 14.52
N PHE A 25 17.92 -5.98 15.11
CA PHE A 25 16.88 -6.99 15.36
C PHE A 25 16.08 -7.29 14.10
N GLN A 26 15.85 -8.58 13.88
CA GLN A 26 14.92 -9.08 12.87
C GLN A 26 13.53 -9.21 13.48
N ILE A 27 12.53 -8.77 12.72
CA ILE A 27 11.13 -8.73 13.11
C ILE A 27 10.34 -9.61 12.15
N PRO A 28 9.94 -10.81 12.58
CA PRO A 28 9.00 -11.64 11.83
C PRO A 28 7.62 -10.98 11.73
N PHE A 29 6.98 -11.13 10.58
CA PHE A 29 5.62 -10.63 10.36
C PHE A 29 4.78 -11.56 9.47
N ILE A 30 3.47 -11.43 9.63
CA ILE A 30 2.45 -11.99 8.76
C ILE A 30 1.58 -10.82 8.32
N TYR A 31 1.51 -10.55 7.02
CA TYR A 31 0.67 -9.50 6.44
C TYR A 31 -0.20 -10.08 5.31
N ASP A 32 -1.46 -10.35 5.63
CA ASP A 32 -2.41 -11.02 4.75
C ASP A 32 -1.93 -12.42 4.32
N HIS A 33 -1.40 -12.59 3.10
CA HIS A 33 -0.83 -13.85 2.60
C HIS A 33 0.71 -13.85 2.60
N LEU A 34 1.34 -12.69 2.87
CA LEU A 34 2.79 -12.58 2.94
C LEU A 34 3.29 -12.95 4.34
N ARG A 35 4.34 -13.76 4.39
CA ARG A 35 5.14 -14.01 5.59
C ARG A 35 6.57 -13.60 5.28
N GLY A 36 7.22 -12.92 6.21
CA GLY A 36 8.58 -12.46 6.02
C GLY A 36 9.19 -11.90 7.29
N GLU A 37 10.40 -11.39 7.14
CA GLU A 37 11.16 -10.77 8.22
C GLU A 37 11.72 -9.44 7.73
N MET A 38 11.70 -8.43 8.59
CA MET A 38 12.34 -7.14 8.33
C MET A 38 13.41 -6.87 9.39
N THR A 39 14.51 -6.27 8.99
CA THR A 39 15.59 -5.90 9.92
C THR A 39 15.45 -4.44 10.29
N ILE A 40 15.49 -4.11 11.58
CA ILE A 40 15.67 -2.72 12.00
C ILE A 40 17.15 -2.36 11.81
N LEU A 41 17.44 -1.44 10.92
CA LEU A 41 18.79 -0.91 10.75
C LEU A 41 19.08 0.13 11.83
N GLN A 42 18.15 1.06 12.03
CA GLN A 42 18.34 2.21 12.91
C GLN A 42 17.01 2.70 13.48
N ALA A 43 17.05 3.37 14.63
CA ALA A 43 15.88 4.01 15.23
C ALA A 43 16.23 5.41 15.75
N ASN A 44 15.59 6.42 15.17
CA ASN A 44 15.78 7.82 15.49
C ASN A 44 14.54 8.42 16.17
N LYS A 45 14.72 9.55 16.85
CA LYS A 45 13.59 10.28 17.44
C LYS A 45 12.91 11.12 16.36
N GLY A 46 11.62 10.88 16.15
CA GLY A 46 10.75 11.65 15.26
C GLY A 46 10.09 12.84 15.94
N LYS A 47 9.17 13.46 15.18
CA LYS A 47 8.31 14.54 15.69
C LYS A 47 7.39 13.98 16.79
N HIS A 48 7.09 14.79 17.80
CA HIS A 48 6.21 14.44 18.92
C HIS A 48 6.64 13.23 19.77
N GLY A 49 7.92 12.82 19.70
CA GLY A 49 8.46 11.73 20.52
C GLY A 49 8.18 10.33 19.98
N GLU A 50 7.59 10.20 18.79
CA GLU A 50 7.48 8.92 18.10
C GLU A 50 8.86 8.47 17.60
N ALA A 51 9.20 7.17 17.73
CA ALA A 51 10.39 6.62 17.12
C ALA A 51 10.20 6.42 15.60
N ILE A 52 11.19 6.80 14.83
CA ILE A 52 11.24 6.68 13.38
C ILE A 52 12.35 5.69 13.03
N LEU A 53 11.97 4.61 12.36
CA LEU A 53 12.82 3.49 12.03
C LEU A 53 13.34 3.62 10.60
N GLU A 54 14.56 3.15 10.42
CA GLU A 54 15.07 2.72 9.13
C GLU A 54 15.10 1.20 9.15
N ILE A 55 14.46 0.57 8.17
CA ILE A 55 14.33 -0.88 8.11
C ILE A 55 14.78 -1.42 6.77
N GLU A 56 15.27 -2.64 6.76
CA GLU A 56 15.60 -3.39 5.57
C GLU A 56 14.58 -4.51 5.36
N PHE A 57 14.10 -4.65 4.13
CA PHE A 57 13.23 -5.74 3.70
C PHE A 57 13.54 -6.07 2.24
N GLU A 58 13.79 -7.35 1.92
CA GLU A 58 14.12 -7.82 0.55
C GLU A 58 15.20 -6.97 -0.16
N ASN A 59 16.31 -6.70 0.54
CA ASN A 59 17.43 -5.86 0.07
C ASN A 59 17.04 -4.41 -0.26
N ARG A 60 15.94 -3.91 0.29
CA ARG A 60 15.50 -2.51 0.16
C ARG A 60 15.55 -1.84 1.51
N ILE A 61 16.19 -0.68 1.56
CA ILE A 61 16.19 0.18 2.73
C ILE A 61 14.98 1.12 2.66
N ILE A 62 14.20 1.12 3.71
CA ILE A 62 12.99 1.94 3.85
C ILE A 62 13.23 2.92 4.99
N HIS A 63 13.39 4.18 4.62
CA HIS A 63 13.61 5.26 5.57
C HIS A 63 12.30 5.79 6.14
N SER A 64 12.40 6.46 7.27
CA SER A 64 11.30 7.25 7.86
C SER A 64 10.04 6.43 8.20
N VAL A 65 10.21 5.21 8.69
CA VAL A 65 9.10 4.32 9.07
C VAL A 65 8.64 4.63 10.50
N PRO A 66 7.41 5.07 10.74
CA PRO A 66 6.93 5.27 12.10
C PRO A 66 6.90 3.94 12.86
N ALA A 67 7.49 3.90 14.05
CA ALA A 67 7.53 2.68 14.86
C ALA A 67 6.12 2.17 15.21
N SER A 68 5.14 3.09 15.31
CA SER A 68 3.72 2.73 15.45
C SER A 68 3.19 1.92 14.27
N SER A 69 3.69 2.14 13.06
CA SER A 69 3.29 1.40 11.86
C SER A 69 3.78 -0.05 11.94
N VAL A 70 5.00 -0.28 12.43
CA VAL A 70 5.49 -1.64 12.68
C VAL A 70 4.70 -2.29 13.82
N LYS A 71 4.55 -1.59 14.95
CA LYS A 71 3.82 -2.09 16.13
C LYS A 71 2.39 -2.53 15.82
N ASN A 72 1.69 -1.76 14.98
CA ASN A 72 0.30 -2.00 14.64
C ASN A 72 0.12 -2.83 13.35
N CYS A 73 1.20 -3.41 12.82
CA CYS A 73 1.20 -4.16 11.56
C CYS A 73 0.59 -3.35 10.38
N ILE A 74 0.85 -2.05 10.32
CA ILE A 74 0.46 -1.16 9.19
C ILE A 74 1.58 -1.20 8.15
N LEU A 75 1.82 -2.40 7.60
CA LEU A 75 2.99 -2.68 6.77
C LEU A 75 2.78 -2.40 5.27
N GLY A 76 1.56 -2.06 4.83
CA GLY A 76 1.25 -1.91 3.40
C GLY A 76 2.07 -0.81 2.69
N ARG A 77 2.47 0.25 3.39
CA ARG A 77 3.40 1.27 2.86
C ARG A 77 4.86 0.85 2.94
N ILE A 78 5.20 0.03 3.94
CA ILE A 78 6.55 -0.45 4.24
C ILE A 78 6.95 -1.49 3.20
N LEU A 79 6.19 -2.57 3.11
CA LEU A 79 6.50 -3.71 2.27
C LEU A 79 6.30 -3.40 0.78
N GLN A 80 5.83 -2.19 0.45
CA GLN A 80 5.21 -1.88 -0.84
C GLN A 80 4.17 -2.95 -1.26
N THR A 81 3.62 -3.71 -0.29
CA THR A 81 2.56 -4.70 -0.45
C THR A 81 1.18 -4.08 -0.37
N ARG A 82 1.08 -2.75 -0.48
CA ARG A 82 0.24 -2.31 -1.60
C ARG A 82 0.88 -2.87 -2.87
N SER A 83 0.58 -4.15 -3.13
CA SER A 83 -0.19 -4.45 -4.30
C SER A 83 -1.25 -3.35 -4.46
N PHE A 84 -0.80 -2.24 -5.04
CA PHE A 84 -1.47 -1.60 -6.13
C PHE A 84 -1.49 -2.57 -7.32
N ASP A 85 -1.80 -3.84 -7.06
CA ASP A 85 -2.29 -4.75 -8.06
C ASP A 85 -3.68 -4.23 -8.36
N PHE A 86 -4.00 -4.29 -9.64
CA PHE A 86 -5.32 -3.92 -10.09
C PHE A 86 -6.31 -4.83 -9.38
N VAL A 87 -7.29 -4.22 -8.72
CA VAL A 87 -8.48 -4.94 -8.23
C VAL A 87 -9.28 -5.44 -9.43
N THR A 88 -9.13 -4.76 -10.56
CA THR A 88 -9.71 -5.14 -11.84
C THR A 88 -8.77 -6.00 -12.67
N ALA A 89 -9.31 -6.79 -13.59
CA ALA A 89 -8.54 -7.54 -14.58
C ALA A 89 -8.77 -6.98 -15.99
N ILE A 90 -7.76 -7.09 -16.87
CA ILE A 90 -7.97 -6.85 -18.32
C ILE A 90 -9.01 -7.86 -18.82
N GLY A 91 -9.98 -7.38 -19.58
CA GLY A 91 -11.11 -8.16 -20.06
C GLY A 91 -12.33 -8.12 -19.14
N GLN A 92 -12.19 -7.69 -17.88
CA GLN A 92 -13.30 -7.59 -16.94
C GLN A 92 -14.36 -6.59 -17.44
N GLN A 93 -15.61 -7.01 -17.39
CA GLN A 93 -16.75 -6.19 -17.78
C GLN A 93 -17.53 -5.73 -16.55
N PHE A 94 -18.03 -4.50 -16.63
CA PHE A 94 -18.95 -3.91 -15.68
C PHE A 94 -20.22 -3.55 -16.43
N GLN A 95 -21.30 -4.29 -16.13
CA GLN A 95 -22.61 -4.12 -16.74
C GLN A 95 -23.69 -4.06 -15.66
N ASP A 96 -24.34 -2.91 -15.54
CA ASP A 96 -25.56 -2.70 -14.79
C ASP A 96 -26.36 -1.55 -15.42
N GLU A 97 -27.47 -1.14 -14.80
CA GLU A 97 -28.35 -0.07 -15.31
C GLU A 97 -27.62 1.27 -15.56
N ARG A 98 -26.49 1.51 -14.88
CA ARG A 98 -25.77 2.79 -14.91
C ARG A 98 -24.47 2.74 -15.71
N ARG A 99 -24.02 1.56 -16.15
CA ARG A 99 -22.74 1.39 -16.85
C ARG A 99 -22.69 0.14 -17.70
N HIS A 100 -22.00 0.26 -18.82
CA HIS A 100 -21.63 -0.88 -19.64
C HIS A 100 -20.25 -0.60 -20.26
N TYR A 101 -19.20 -1.17 -19.67
CA TYR A 101 -17.82 -1.02 -20.15
C TYR A 101 -16.94 -2.22 -19.83
N GLN A 102 -15.82 -2.32 -20.54
CA GLN A 102 -14.78 -3.33 -20.34
C GLN A 102 -13.43 -2.68 -20.00
N ILE A 103 -12.65 -3.30 -19.11
CA ILE A 103 -11.25 -2.93 -18.88
C ILE A 103 -10.41 -3.48 -20.03
N VAL A 104 -9.74 -2.60 -20.78
CA VAL A 104 -8.94 -2.95 -21.96
C VAL A 104 -7.45 -2.67 -21.80
N GLY A 105 -7.06 -1.98 -20.72
CA GLY A 105 -5.67 -1.65 -20.44
C GLY A 105 -5.46 -1.30 -18.97
N GLN A 106 -4.23 -1.46 -18.50
CA GLN A 106 -3.82 -1.21 -17.13
C GLN A 106 -2.42 -0.59 -17.12
N ARG A 107 -2.21 0.47 -16.32
CA ARG A 107 -0.90 1.11 -16.15
C ARG A 107 -0.75 1.77 -14.78
N ARG A 108 0.48 1.97 -14.34
CA ARG A 108 0.79 2.74 -13.14
C ARG A 108 1.17 4.16 -13.56
N GLY A 109 0.41 5.15 -13.08
CA GLY A 109 0.67 6.57 -13.29
C GLY A 109 1.20 7.23 -12.02
N VAL A 110 1.64 8.49 -12.13
CA VAL A 110 1.95 9.35 -10.98
C VAL A 110 0.77 10.25 -10.66
N LEU A 111 0.52 10.50 -9.37
CA LEU A 111 -0.52 11.44 -8.95
C LEU A 111 -0.11 12.86 -9.32
N LYS A 112 -0.98 13.58 -10.05
CA LYS A 112 -0.74 15.00 -10.39
C LYS A 112 -0.52 15.87 -9.15
N SER A 113 -1.17 15.55 -8.03
CA SER A 113 -1.04 16.27 -6.77
C SER A 113 0.22 15.92 -5.98
N ASN A 114 0.83 14.76 -6.24
CA ASN A 114 2.06 14.31 -5.58
C ASN A 114 2.85 13.39 -6.53
N PRO A 115 3.85 13.92 -7.25
CA PRO A 115 4.65 13.16 -8.21
C PRO A 115 5.42 11.98 -7.61
N GLN A 116 5.65 11.97 -6.28
CA GLN A 116 6.29 10.87 -5.57
C GLN A 116 5.31 9.72 -5.24
N ALA A 117 4.01 9.91 -5.48
CA ALA A 117 2.99 8.92 -5.22
C ALA A 117 2.45 8.33 -6.52
N THR A 118 2.38 7.00 -6.58
CA THR A 118 1.86 6.26 -7.73
C THR A 118 0.35 5.99 -7.58
N GLN A 119 -0.35 5.90 -8.70
CA GLN A 119 -1.76 5.51 -8.79
C GLN A 119 -1.97 4.42 -9.84
N ARG A 120 -2.99 3.58 -9.63
CA ARG A 120 -3.47 2.61 -10.63
C ARG A 120 -4.39 3.31 -11.61
N GLU A 121 -4.07 3.21 -12.89
CA GLU A 121 -4.93 3.69 -13.97
C GLU A 121 -5.37 2.53 -14.85
N VAL A 122 -6.65 2.52 -15.19
CA VAL A 122 -7.26 1.56 -16.11
C VAL A 122 -7.77 2.28 -17.34
N GLU A 123 -7.67 1.62 -18.48
CA GLU A 123 -8.32 2.04 -19.71
C GLU A 123 -9.63 1.29 -19.84
N ILE A 124 -10.73 2.04 -20.01
CA ILE A 124 -12.04 1.45 -20.26
C ILE A 124 -12.44 1.63 -21.72
N LEU A 125 -13.18 0.67 -22.27
CA LEU A 125 -13.99 0.81 -23.47
C LEU A 125 -15.46 0.84 -23.06
N CYS A 126 -16.12 1.98 -23.26
CA CYS A 126 -17.55 2.13 -22.97
C CYS A 126 -18.40 1.63 -24.13
N PHE A 127 -19.30 0.68 -23.88
CA PHE A 127 -20.24 0.17 -24.88
C PHE A 127 -21.46 1.07 -25.09
N LEU A 128 -21.72 2.04 -24.19
CA LEU A 128 -22.82 3.00 -24.37
C LEU A 128 -22.48 4.13 -25.35
N CYS A 129 -21.23 4.62 -25.32
CA CYS A 129 -20.80 5.76 -26.15
C CYS A 129 -19.56 5.51 -27.00
N GLY A 130 -19.00 4.30 -26.99
CA GLY A 130 -17.79 3.93 -27.75
C GLY A 130 -16.49 4.58 -27.24
N ALA A 131 -16.53 5.35 -26.15
CA ALA A 131 -15.36 6.07 -25.67
C ALA A 131 -14.31 5.11 -25.07
N LYS A 132 -13.04 5.34 -25.43
CA LYS A 132 -11.87 4.69 -24.85
C LYS A 132 -11.07 5.70 -24.03
N THR A 133 -10.89 5.47 -22.73
CA THR A 133 -10.27 6.48 -21.85
C THR A 133 -9.56 5.90 -20.64
N TRP A 134 -8.44 6.53 -20.27
CA TRP A 134 -7.67 6.22 -19.06
C TRP A 134 -8.21 6.97 -17.84
N MET A 135 -8.31 6.29 -16.72
CA MET A 135 -8.68 6.90 -15.43
C MET A 135 -8.16 6.11 -14.24
N ALA A 136 -8.14 6.74 -13.07
CA ALA A 136 -7.82 6.05 -11.82
C ALA A 136 -8.79 4.87 -11.59
N GLU A 137 -8.26 3.70 -11.22
CA GLU A 137 -9.03 2.46 -11.05
C GLU A 137 -10.18 2.63 -10.02
N GLU A 138 -9.96 3.41 -8.97
CA GLU A 138 -11.00 3.73 -7.98
C GLU A 138 -12.26 4.39 -8.58
N ARG A 139 -12.17 4.96 -9.79
CA ARG A 139 -13.30 5.59 -10.47
C ARG A 139 -14.17 4.58 -11.23
N VAL A 140 -13.66 3.40 -11.55
CA VAL A 140 -14.42 2.33 -12.20
C VAL A 140 -15.06 1.37 -11.19
N LEU A 141 -14.52 1.31 -9.97
CA LEU A 141 -15.07 0.43 -8.95
C LEU A 141 -16.47 0.90 -8.49
N PRO A 142 -17.41 -0.05 -8.22
CA PRO A 142 -18.72 0.27 -7.65
C PRO A 142 -18.60 1.07 -6.33
N PRO A 143 -19.60 1.87 -5.94
CA PRO A 143 -20.94 2.02 -6.54
C PRO A 143 -21.10 3.23 -7.49
N LYS A 144 -20.04 3.64 -8.21
CA LYS A 144 -20.05 4.86 -9.04
C LYS A 144 -20.85 4.68 -10.35
N ASN A 145 -21.44 5.77 -10.87
CA ASN A 145 -22.10 5.87 -12.20
C ASN A 145 -21.11 5.56 -13.36
N CYS A 146 -21.52 5.68 -14.65
CA CYS A 146 -20.60 5.48 -15.77
C CYS A 146 -19.31 6.28 -15.55
N ALA A 147 -18.19 5.56 -15.51
CA ALA A 147 -16.89 6.17 -15.30
C ALA A 147 -16.45 6.98 -16.53
N CYS A 148 -17.04 6.65 -17.69
CA CYS A 148 -16.93 7.39 -18.93
C CYS A 148 -17.51 8.80 -18.73
N ARG A 149 -16.69 9.86 -18.80
CA ARG A 149 -17.12 11.26 -18.62
C ARG A 149 -18.07 11.79 -19.72
N ARG A 150 -18.62 10.90 -20.54
CA ARG A 150 -19.48 11.20 -21.70
C ARG A 150 -20.90 10.63 -21.54
N CYS A 151 -21.20 9.91 -20.46
CA CYS A 151 -22.52 9.40 -20.13
C CYS A 151 -22.94 9.84 -18.73
#